data_AF-K9ZIG0-F1
#
_entry.id   AF-K9ZIG0-F1
#
_cell.length_a   1.000
_cell.length_b   1.000
_cell.length_c   1.000
_cell.angle_alpha   90.00
_cell.angle_beta   90.00
_cell.angle_gamma   90.00
#
_symmetry.space_group_name_H-M   'P 1'
#
loop_
_entity.id
_entity.type
_entity.pdbx_description
1 polymer ?
#
loop_
_entity_poly.entity_id
_entity_poly.type
_entity_poly.pdbx_seq_one_letter_code
_entity_poly.pdbx_strand_id
1 'polypeptide(L)'
;MCLLQVCCTLRAIRLKSFSSETGIKHVVEVNWADRWQVYQRLRELEIPSRCETNQPLQVQITSPQVVVQLWSVVRQFTASRQELICTLEQCWHSRYQKS
;
A
#
# COMPACT_ATOMS: atom_id res chain seq x y z
N MET A 1 -19.89 5.71 6.79
CA MET A 1 -19.46 4.40 6.23
C MET A 1 -17.96 4.45 5.88
N CYS A 2 -17.10 4.79 6.86
CA CYS A 2 -15.76 5.37 6.62
C CYS A 2 -14.55 4.50 7.00
N LEU A 3 -14.71 3.20 7.25
CA LEU A 3 -13.58 2.27 7.48
C LEU A 3 -13.73 0.94 6.72
N LEU A 4 -14.93 0.60 6.24
CA LEU A 4 -15.21 -0.67 5.56
C LEU A 4 -14.73 -0.71 4.10
N GLN A 5 -14.63 0.43 3.41
CA GLN A 5 -14.28 0.44 1.98
C GLN A 5 -12.77 0.22 1.73
N VAL A 6 -11.93 0.52 2.72
CA VAL A 6 -10.51 0.12 2.72
C VAL A 6 -10.40 -1.40 2.91
N CYS A 7 -11.23 -2.01 3.77
CA CYS A 7 -11.27 -3.46 3.96
C CYS A 7 -11.68 -4.23 2.70
N CYS A 8 -12.59 -3.71 1.88
CA CYS A 8 -13.04 -4.40 0.65
C CYS A 8 -12.02 -4.36 -0.51
N THR A 9 -11.02 -3.47 -0.48
CA THR A 9 -10.01 -3.33 -1.55
C THR A 9 -8.58 -3.70 -1.11
N LEU A 10 -8.38 -4.06 0.17
CA LEU A 10 -7.14 -4.63 0.69
C LEU A 10 -6.76 -6.00 0.07
N ARG A 11 -7.63 -6.58 -0.77
CA ARG A 11 -7.39 -7.85 -1.48
C ARG A 11 -6.14 -7.85 -2.39
N ALA A 12 -5.56 -6.70 -2.71
CA ALA A 12 -4.44 -6.63 -3.66
C ALA A 12 -3.04 -6.76 -3.03
N ILE A 13 -2.88 -6.63 -1.70
CA ILE A 13 -1.54 -6.66 -1.08
C ILE A 13 -1.47 -7.80 -0.09
N ARG A 14 -0.78 -8.85 -0.48
CA ARG A 14 -0.45 -9.95 0.42
C ARG A 14 0.68 -9.50 1.34
N LEU A 15 0.32 -9.16 2.57
CA LEU A 15 1.28 -8.84 3.63
C LEU A 15 1.59 -10.10 4.44
N LYS A 16 2.87 -10.51 4.49
CA LYS A 16 3.32 -11.58 5.40
C LYS A 16 4.05 -10.96 6.58
N SER A 17 3.55 -11.18 7.79
CA SER A 17 4.10 -10.64 9.04
C SER A 17 5.29 -11.46 9.54
N PHE A 18 6.33 -10.78 10.02
CA PHE A 18 7.41 -11.34 10.83
C PHE A 18 7.55 -10.50 12.12
N SER A 19 7.56 -11.17 13.27
CA SER A 19 7.75 -10.51 14.57
C SER A 19 9.23 -10.47 14.93
N SER A 20 9.78 -9.26 15.10
CA SER A 20 11.06 -9.01 15.78
C SER A 20 10.93 -7.68 16.54
N GLU A 21 11.49 -7.61 17.74
CA GLU A 21 11.43 -6.46 18.64
C GLU A 21 11.74 -5.15 17.89
N THR A 22 10.81 -4.19 17.97
CA THR A 22 10.67 -2.94 17.17
C THR A 22 9.96 -3.09 15.80
N GLY A 23 8.63 -3.13 15.85
CA GLY A 23 7.72 -2.98 14.70
C GLY A 23 7.57 -4.24 13.84
N ILE A 24 6.33 -4.61 13.53
CA ILE A 24 6.05 -5.76 12.68
C ILE A 24 6.54 -5.46 11.26
N LYS A 25 7.46 -6.27 10.77
CA LYS A 25 7.94 -6.19 9.39
C LYS A 25 7.01 -7.02 8.52
N HIS A 26 6.54 -6.41 7.44
CA HIS A 26 5.66 -7.03 6.48
C HIS A 26 6.33 -7.17 5.13
N VAL A 27 6.29 -8.37 4.56
CA VAL A 27 6.68 -8.60 3.18
C VAL A 27 5.56 -8.13 2.26
N VAL A 28 5.91 -7.33 1.26
CA VAL A 28 5.02 -6.83 0.22
C VAL A 28 5.29 -7.60 -1.06
N GLU A 29 4.33 -8.43 -1.47
CA GLU A 29 4.39 -9.13 -2.75
C GLU A 29 4.03 -8.17 -3.90
N VAL A 30 5.03 -7.77 -4.68
CA VAL A 30 4.91 -6.96 -5.90
C VAL A 30 5.74 -7.58 -7.02
N ASN A 31 5.35 -7.33 -8.28
CA ASN A 31 6.15 -7.74 -9.44
C ASN A 31 7.58 -7.21 -9.30
N TRP A 32 8.56 -7.99 -9.74
CA TRP A 32 9.96 -7.59 -9.79
C TRP A 32 10.16 -6.24 -10.50
N ALA A 33 9.45 -6.02 -11.62
CA ALA A 33 9.56 -4.79 -12.40
C ALA A 33 9.12 -3.53 -11.62
N ASP A 34 8.08 -3.65 -10.78
CA ASP A 34 7.50 -2.52 -10.04
C ASP A 34 8.21 -2.28 -8.69
N ARG A 35 8.97 -3.27 -8.21
CA ARG A 35 9.56 -3.30 -6.86
C ARG A 35 10.40 -2.06 -6.55
N TRP A 36 11.22 -1.62 -7.51
CA TRP A 36 12.08 -0.46 -7.33
C TRP A 36 11.28 0.85 -7.23
N GLN A 37 10.26 1.01 -8.09
CA GLN A 37 9.42 2.21 -8.09
C GLN A 37 8.57 2.31 -6.83
N VAL A 38 8.02 1.17 -6.35
CA VAL A 38 7.32 1.08 -5.07
C VAL A 38 8.25 1.46 -3.92
N TYR A 39 9.44 0.86 -3.85
CA TYR A 39 10.43 1.18 -2.81
C TYR A 39 10.81 2.66 -2.79
N GLN A 40 11.07 3.25 -3.95
CA GLN A 40 11.41 4.67 -4.07
C GLN A 40 10.27 5.54 -3.52
N ARG A 41 9.01 5.27 -3.88
CA ARG A 41 7.86 6.02 -3.37
C ARG A 41 7.66 5.88 -1.87
N LEU A 42 7.87 4.68 -1.31
CA LEU A 42 7.80 4.50 0.14
C LEU A 42 8.88 5.32 0.86
N ARG A 43 10.09 5.40 0.31
CA ARG A 43 11.15 6.26 0.83
C ARG A 43 10.82 7.75 0.76
N GLU A 44 10.23 8.21 -0.34
CA GLU A 44 9.77 9.60 -0.49
C GLU A 44 8.68 9.98 0.53
N LEU A 45 7.90 9.00 0.99
CA LEU A 45 6.89 9.16 2.03
C LEU A 45 7.42 8.90 3.45
N GLU A 46 8.74 8.74 3.60
CA GLU A 46 9.40 8.45 4.88
C GLU A 46 8.90 7.16 5.56
N ILE A 47 8.39 6.21 4.78
CA ILE A 47 7.94 4.90 5.27
C ILE A 47 9.14 3.95 5.37
N PRO A 48 9.47 3.42 6.56
CA PRO A 48 10.59 2.52 6.73
C PRO A 48 10.41 1.24 5.90
N SER A 49 11.32 1.03 4.96
CA SER A 49 11.28 -0.10 4.03
C SER A 49 12.68 -0.56 3.65
N ARG A 50 12.82 -1.84 3.31
CA ARG A 50 14.07 -2.47 2.86
C ARG A 50 13.83 -3.22 1.56
N CYS A 51 14.67 -2.95 0.57
CA CYS A 51 14.68 -3.65 -0.71
C CYS A 51 16.11 -4.13 -0.97
N GLU A 52 16.29 -5.44 -1.10
CA GLU A 52 17.58 -6.05 -1.43
C GLU A 52 17.48 -6.85 -2.73
N THR A 53 18.62 -7.05 -3.37
CA THR A 53 18.70 -7.86 -4.59
C THR A 53 18.13 -9.26 -4.34
N ASN A 54 17.22 -9.71 -5.20
CA ASN A 54 16.52 -10.99 -5.11
C ASN A 54 15.69 -11.24 -3.84
N GLN A 55 15.53 -10.25 -2.96
CA GLN A 55 14.65 -10.34 -1.79
C GLN A 55 13.36 -9.56 -2.05
N PRO A 56 12.23 -10.00 -1.48
CA PRO A 56 10.99 -9.25 -1.58
C PRO A 56 11.07 -7.95 -0.77
N LEU A 57 10.26 -6.97 -1.16
CA LEU A 57 10.18 -5.68 -0.47
C LEU A 57 9.65 -5.90 0.95
N GLN A 58 10.33 -5.34 1.94
CA GLN A 58 9.90 -5.37 3.33
C GLN A 58 9.53 -3.96 3.79
N VAL A 59 8.43 -3.83 4.54
CA VAL A 59 7.92 -2.56 5.04
C VAL A 59 7.59 -2.71 6.52
N GLN A 60 7.97 -1.74 7.34
CA GLN A 60 7.59 -1.69 8.74
C GLN A 60 6.24 -0.96 8.86
N ILE A 61 5.24 -1.65 9.40
CA ILE A 61 3.92 -1.04 9.60
C ILE A 61 3.84 -0.57 11.05
N THR A 62 3.92 0.75 11.25
CA THR A 62 3.92 1.39 12.57
C THR A 62 2.57 2.00 12.93
N SER A 63 1.69 2.22 11.95
CA SER A 63 0.37 2.81 12.16
C SER A 63 -0.62 2.43 11.05
N PRO A 64 -1.94 2.58 11.28
CA PRO A 64 -2.95 2.40 10.23
C PRO A 64 -2.75 3.32 9.02
N GLN A 65 -2.20 4.52 9.23
CA GLN A 65 -1.90 5.44 8.13
C GLN A 65 -0.85 4.84 7.18
N VAL A 66 0.19 4.20 7.70
CA VAL A 66 1.21 3.53 6.88
C VAL A 66 0.59 2.42 6.03
N VAL A 67 -0.40 1.69 6.57
CA VAL A 67 -1.15 0.68 5.80
C VAL A 67 -1.85 1.31 4.58
N VAL A 68 -2.53 2.43 4.79
CA VAL A 68 -3.28 3.13 3.72
C VAL A 68 -2.32 3.72 2.69
N GLN A 69 -1.22 4.32 3.13
CA GLN A 69 -0.19 4.87 2.24
C GLN A 69 0.48 3.76 1.42
N LEU A 70 0.89 2.66 2.07
CA LEU A 70 1.45 1.49 1.39
C LEU A 70 0.48 0.95 0.34
N TRP A 71 -0.81 0.83 0.70
CA TRP A 71 -1.83 0.40 -0.23
C TRP A 71 -1.95 1.30 -1.45
N SER A 72 -1.95 2.61 -1.22
CA SER A 72 -2.05 3.60 -2.28
C SER A 72 -0.84 3.55 -3.22
N VAL A 73 0.37 3.41 -2.66
CA VAL A 73 1.62 3.32 -3.43
C VAL A 73 1.65 2.06 -4.29
N VAL A 74 1.44 0.87 -3.71
CA VAL A 74 1.48 -0.38 -4.48
C VAL A 74 0.46 -0.32 -5.61
N ARG A 75 -0.74 0.14 -5.31
CA ARG A 75 -1.82 0.22 -6.29
C ARG A 75 -1.54 1.16 -7.45
N GLN A 76 -0.82 2.26 -7.22
CA GLN A 76 -0.39 3.19 -8.27
C GLN A 76 0.41 2.50 -9.39
N PHE A 77 1.16 1.44 -9.06
CA PHE A 77 2.01 0.73 -10.02
C PHE A 77 1.36 -0.56 -10.53
N THR A 78 0.57 -1.25 -9.71
CA THR A 78 0.05 -2.58 -10.08
C THR A 78 -1.36 -2.57 -10.67
N ALA A 79 -2.15 -1.50 -10.47
CA ALA A 79 -3.51 -1.44 -10.98
C ALA A 79 -3.56 -0.90 -12.42
N SER A 80 -4.58 -1.33 -13.17
CA SER A 80 -4.88 -0.74 -14.45
C SER A 80 -5.29 0.72 -14.31
N ARG A 81 -5.10 1.49 -15.39
CA ARG A 81 -5.53 2.90 -15.44
C ARG A 81 -7.02 3.06 -15.09
N GLN A 82 -7.87 2.13 -15.56
CA GLN A 82 -9.31 2.19 -15.28
C GLN A 82 -9.61 1.99 -13.79
N GLU A 83 -8.94 1.06 -13.13
CA GLU A 83 -9.09 0.84 -11.69
C GLU A 83 -8.64 2.04 -10.86
N LEU A 84 -7.57 2.73 -11.29
CA LEU A 84 -7.11 3.97 -10.66
C LEU A 84 -8.16 5.08 -10.80
N ILE A 85 -8.71 5.28 -12.01
CA ILE A 85 -9.77 6.26 -12.27
C ILE A 85 -10.99 5.97 -11.40
N CYS A 86 -11.50 4.74 -11.42
CA CYS A 86 -12.68 4.36 -10.65
C CYS A 86 -12.49 4.59 -9.14
N THR A 87 -11.29 4.42 -8.61
CA THR A 87 -11.05 4.73 -7.20
C THR A 87 -10.99 6.22 -6.91
N LEU A 88 -10.36 7.00 -7.78
CA LEU A 88 -10.38 8.45 -7.60
C LEU A 88 -11.81 8.98 -7.62
N GLU A 89 -12.65 8.48 -8.53
CA GLU A 89 -14.07 8.81 -8.59
C GLU A 89 -14.80 8.40 -7.29
N GLN A 90 -14.58 7.19 -6.78
CA GLN A 90 -15.19 6.74 -5.52
C GLN A 90 -14.76 7.60 -4.32
N CYS A 91 -13.47 7.93 -4.23
CA CYS A 91 -12.95 8.82 -3.19
C CYS A 91 -13.59 10.19 -3.28
N TRP A 92 -13.75 10.73 -4.49
CA TRP A 92 -14.41 11.99 -4.74
C TRP A 92 -15.86 11.96 -4.27
N HIS A 93 -16.66 11.00 -4.74
CA HIS A 93 -18.06 10.85 -4.34
C HIS A 93 -18.21 10.73 -2.82
N SER A 94 -17.37 9.91 -2.17
CA SER A 94 -17.40 9.74 -0.71
C SER A 94 -17.18 11.04 0.07
N ARG A 95 -16.36 11.96 -0.45
CA ARG A 95 -16.13 13.27 0.17
C ARG A 95 -17.36 14.18 0.10
N TYR A 96 -18.12 14.10 -1.00
CA TYR A 96 -19.26 14.98 -1.27
C TYR A 96 -20.62 14.38 -0.90
N GLN A 97 -20.69 13.11 -0.48
CA GLN A 97 -21.93 12.43 -0.11
C GLN A 97 -22.38 12.65 1.35
N LYS A 98 -21.71 13.53 2.11
CA LYS A 98 -22.20 13.95 3.42
C LYS A 98 -23.27 15.03 3.25
N SER A 99 -24.52 14.60 3.05
CA SER A 99 -25.73 15.36 3.39
C SER A 99 -26.24 14.91 4.75
#